data_AF-B0WUW3-F1
#
_entry.id   AF-B0WUW3-F1
#
_cell.length_a   1.000
_cell.length_b   1.000
_cell.length_c   1.000
_cell.angle_alpha   90.00
_cell.angle_beta   90.00
_cell.angle_gamma   90.00
#
_symmetry.space_group_name_H-M   'P 1'
#
loop_
_entity.id
_entity.type
_entity.pdbx_description
1 polymer ?
#
loop_
_entity_poly.entity_id
_entity_poly.type
_entity_poly.pdbx_seq_one_letter_code
_entity_poly.pdbx_strand_id
1 'polypeptide(L)'
;MTMQGFKDFILNNKLVLFLSVALFAFVISTISLASSNSSKKTAIEQCKASIWEATELPRCSVAVSALPTNDPVYLKVNGTALSLWNFDGPALEWDKDAGETALLCSGTGNVLEKSTKQLTKKTCSKGTVFKVEGADAEAKDLKCKEAVVGDILATTEYCAVTDTTGTWRKSALFTEAVNPDTLYGQAQQLARMTELLGTADHAKKYITDTQYLVKGHVTPIGDGIFHTWQHASFYYENAVPQWKDVNEGNWKRVEELTRDIAAHLNEDLIVLQGTRGVLELPHATGSVMTPVTLASAGIEVPLWSWKVLKSEKLNAGIAFVTLNNPYETKLEQLLCENICQQTGWSDSQFTDYKKGFTYCCDPNMLLL
;
A
#
# COMPACT_ATOMS: atom_id res chain seq x y z
N MET A 1 -27.44 80.11 7.76
CA MET A 1 -27.56 79.06 8.79
C MET A 1 -26.18 78.83 9.37
N THR A 2 -25.97 79.07 10.66
CA THR A 2 -24.65 78.87 11.31
C THR A 2 -24.25 77.39 11.22
N MET A 3 -22.94 77.12 11.13
CA MET A 3 -22.41 75.74 11.00
C MET A 3 -22.88 74.83 12.15
N GLN A 4 -23.19 75.41 13.30
CA GLN A 4 -23.80 74.75 14.45
C GLN A 4 -25.25 74.29 14.18
N GLY A 5 -26.09 75.15 13.59
CA GLY A 5 -27.49 74.83 13.31
C GLY A 5 -27.67 73.76 12.21
N PHE A 6 -26.70 73.64 11.30
CA PHE A 6 -26.70 72.56 10.31
C PHE A 6 -26.27 71.22 10.93
N LYS A 7 -25.33 71.25 11.89
CA LYS A 7 -24.90 70.06 12.64
C LYS A 7 -26.01 69.52 13.54
N ASP A 8 -26.74 70.40 14.22
CA ASP A 8 -27.88 70.04 15.07
C ASP A 8 -29.06 69.52 14.25
N PHE A 9 -29.28 70.04 13.04
CA PHE A 9 -30.28 69.52 12.11
C PHE A 9 -29.93 68.10 11.64
N ILE A 10 -28.68 67.82 11.30
CA ILE A 10 -28.25 66.48 10.87
C ILE A 10 -28.29 65.46 12.02
N LEU A 11 -27.88 65.85 13.23
CA LEU A 11 -27.81 64.93 14.38
C LEU A 11 -29.17 64.63 15.01
N ASN A 12 -30.08 65.59 15.06
CA ASN A 12 -31.40 65.38 15.66
C ASN A 12 -32.46 64.90 14.65
N ASN A 13 -32.22 65.07 13.35
CA ASN A 13 -33.13 64.54 12.34
C ASN A 13 -32.73 63.12 11.97
N LYS A 14 -33.32 62.17 12.72
CA LYS A 14 -33.10 60.72 12.53
C LYS A 14 -33.22 60.28 11.06
N LEU A 15 -34.06 60.95 10.26
CA LEU A 15 -34.24 60.65 8.84
C LEU A 15 -32.98 60.98 8.01
N VAL A 16 -32.32 62.11 8.28
CA VAL A 16 -31.13 62.56 7.54
C VAL A 16 -29.92 61.69 7.86
N LEU A 17 -29.75 61.31 9.13
CA LEU A 17 -28.72 60.36 9.55
C LEU A 17 -28.94 58.96 8.94
N PHE A 18 -30.20 58.51 8.89
CA PHE A 18 -30.52 57.21 8.29
C PHE A 18 -30.27 57.20 6.78
N LEU A 19 -30.64 58.28 6.07
CA LEU A 19 -30.41 58.41 4.64
C LEU A 19 -28.92 58.50 4.27
N SER A 20 -28.09 59.17 5.07
CA SER A 20 -26.64 59.25 4.80
C SER A 20 -25.92 57.90 5.00
N VAL A 21 -26.28 57.17 6.06
CA VAL A 21 -25.75 55.82 6.32
C VAL A 21 -26.23 54.84 5.25
N ALA A 22 -27.50 54.91 4.83
CA ALA A 22 -28.04 54.09 3.76
C ALA A 22 -27.35 54.37 2.41
N LEU A 23 -27.08 55.63 2.08
CA LEU A 23 -26.37 56.00 0.86
C LEU A 23 -24.92 55.47 0.87
N PHE A 24 -24.23 55.58 2.01
CA PHE A 24 -22.87 55.08 2.15
C PHE A 24 -22.81 53.54 2.05
N ALA A 25 -23.77 52.84 2.68
CA ALA A 25 -23.91 51.39 2.56
C ALA A 25 -24.22 50.95 1.13
N PHE A 26 -25.05 51.70 0.40
CA PHE A 26 -25.36 51.44 -1.01
C PHE A 26 -24.13 51.61 -1.89
N VAL A 27 -23.34 52.66 -1.69
CA VAL A 27 -22.09 52.91 -2.43
C VAL A 27 -21.04 51.82 -2.16
N ILE A 28 -20.88 51.40 -0.90
CA ILE A 28 -19.96 50.28 -0.58
C ILE A 28 -20.44 48.98 -1.23
N SER A 29 -21.75 48.73 -1.24
CA SER A 29 -22.33 47.52 -1.85
C SER A 29 -22.15 47.53 -3.37
N THR A 30 -22.32 48.66 -4.04
CA THR A 30 -22.13 48.77 -5.50
C THR A 30 -20.68 48.64 -5.89
N ILE A 31 -19.74 49.21 -5.12
CA ILE A 31 -18.29 49.02 -5.33
C ILE A 31 -17.89 47.55 -5.09
N SER A 32 -18.41 46.92 -4.03
CA SER A 32 -18.16 45.49 -3.75
C SER A 32 -18.70 44.58 -4.84
N LEU A 33 -19.90 44.88 -5.36
CA LEU A 33 -20.51 44.14 -6.47
C LEU A 33 -19.73 44.32 -7.78
N ALA A 34 -19.28 45.54 -8.09
CA ALA A 34 -18.46 45.83 -9.26
C ALA A 34 -17.08 45.16 -9.18
N SER A 35 -16.43 45.19 -8.00
CA SER A 35 -15.16 44.50 -7.74
C SER A 35 -15.28 42.98 -7.90
N SER A 36 -16.35 42.39 -7.34
CA SER A 36 -16.65 40.96 -7.50
C SER A 36 -16.86 40.57 -8.97
N ASN A 37 -17.59 41.37 -9.75
CA ASN A 37 -17.79 41.10 -11.18
C ASN A 37 -16.51 41.23 -12.01
N SER A 38 -15.63 42.18 -11.70
CA SER A 38 -14.34 42.33 -12.39
C SER A 38 -13.42 41.12 -12.13
N SER A 39 -13.34 40.66 -10.88
CA SER A 39 -12.61 39.45 -10.51
C SER A 39 -13.14 38.21 -11.24
N LYS A 40 -14.47 38.03 -11.32
CA LYS A 40 -15.09 36.94 -12.08
C LYS A 40 -14.80 37.02 -13.57
N LYS A 41 -14.79 38.21 -14.17
CA LYS A 41 -14.43 38.42 -15.57
C LYS A 41 -12.99 37.99 -15.85
N THR A 42 -12.05 38.39 -14.99
CA THR A 42 -10.63 37.99 -15.10
C THR A 42 -10.45 36.49 -14.96
N ALA A 43 -11.15 35.85 -14.01
CA ALA A 43 -11.09 34.40 -13.82
C ALA A 43 -11.65 33.63 -15.03
N ILE A 44 -12.71 34.15 -15.66
CA ILE A 44 -13.28 33.55 -16.88
C ILE A 44 -12.30 33.67 -18.06
N GLU A 45 -11.65 34.82 -18.24
CA GLU A 45 -10.67 34.98 -19.32
C GLU A 45 -9.41 34.13 -19.10
N GLN A 46 -8.95 33.99 -17.85
CA GLN A 46 -7.87 33.06 -17.49
C GLN A 46 -8.27 31.61 -17.76
N CYS A 47 -9.49 31.20 -17.38
CA CYS A 47 -10.01 29.87 -17.66
C CYS A 47 -10.12 29.58 -19.16
N LYS A 48 -10.61 30.55 -19.96
CA LYS A 48 -10.66 30.43 -21.42
C LYS A 48 -9.27 30.29 -22.04
N ALA A 49 -8.29 31.06 -21.57
CA ALA A 49 -6.90 30.94 -22.03
C ALA A 49 -6.31 29.56 -21.69
N SER A 50 -6.53 29.05 -20.48
CA SER A 50 -6.10 27.71 -20.08
C SER A 50 -6.80 26.59 -20.86
N ILE A 51 -8.09 26.75 -21.20
CA ILE A 51 -8.82 25.81 -22.06
C ILE A 51 -8.30 25.84 -23.50
N TRP A 52 -8.00 27.02 -24.04
CA TRP A 52 -7.40 27.17 -25.37
C TRP A 52 -6.01 26.51 -25.44
N GLU A 53 -5.16 26.77 -24.45
CA GLU A 53 -3.84 26.14 -24.33
C GLU A 53 -3.96 24.61 -24.17
N ALA A 54 -4.92 24.12 -23.35
CA ALA A 54 -5.16 22.69 -23.17
C ALA A 54 -5.72 21.98 -24.43
N THR A 55 -6.33 22.72 -25.36
CA THR A 55 -6.90 22.17 -26.61
C THR A 55 -5.92 22.21 -27.79
N GLU A 56 -4.86 23.00 -27.71
CA GLU A 56 -3.78 23.04 -28.71
C GLU A 56 -2.59 22.13 -28.39
N LEU A 57 -2.50 21.60 -27.16
CA LEU A 57 -1.40 20.71 -26.78
C LEU A 57 -1.55 19.30 -27.41
N PRO A 58 -0.46 18.75 -27.97
CA PRO A 58 -0.47 17.41 -28.53
C PRO A 58 -0.72 16.39 -27.40
N ARG A 59 -1.81 15.64 -27.51
CA ARG A 59 -2.12 14.49 -26.65
C ARG A 59 -2.17 13.24 -27.49
N CYS A 60 -1.50 12.20 -27.03
CA CYS A 60 -1.53 10.92 -27.72
C CYS A 60 -1.98 9.82 -26.76
N SER A 61 -2.82 8.93 -27.27
CA SER A 61 -3.30 7.76 -26.52
C SER A 61 -3.36 6.58 -27.48
N VAL A 62 -2.72 5.49 -27.10
CA VAL A 62 -2.66 4.25 -27.88
C VAL A 62 -3.17 3.13 -27.02
N ALA A 63 -4.31 2.54 -27.38
CA ALA A 63 -4.83 1.37 -26.68
C ALA A 63 -3.84 0.20 -26.80
N VAL A 64 -3.67 -0.56 -25.72
CA VAL A 64 -2.79 -1.75 -25.71
C VAL A 64 -3.20 -2.77 -26.77
N SER A 65 -4.51 -2.87 -27.03
CA SER A 65 -5.07 -3.74 -28.09
C SER A 65 -4.75 -3.27 -29.52
N ALA A 66 -4.26 -2.04 -29.69
CA ALA A 66 -3.92 -1.44 -30.98
C ALA A 66 -2.41 -1.36 -31.23
N LEU A 67 -1.59 -1.97 -30.36
CA LEU A 67 -0.14 -2.04 -30.53
C LEU A 67 0.23 -2.90 -31.76
N PRO A 68 1.31 -2.55 -32.47
CA PRO A 68 1.74 -3.29 -33.64
C PRO A 68 2.19 -4.73 -33.30
N THR A 69 2.12 -5.63 -34.29
CA THR A 69 2.88 -6.88 -34.26
C THR A 69 4.37 -6.58 -34.26
N ASN A 70 5.17 -7.28 -33.45
CA ASN A 70 6.58 -6.96 -33.17
C ASN A 70 6.76 -5.57 -32.54
N ASP A 71 5.98 -5.30 -31.50
CA ASP A 71 6.01 -4.04 -30.76
C ASP A 71 7.38 -3.79 -30.10
N PRO A 72 7.97 -2.59 -30.23
CA PRO A 72 9.20 -2.22 -29.53
C PRO A 72 9.03 -2.15 -28.02
N VAL A 73 10.15 -2.22 -27.30
CA VAL A 73 10.20 -1.89 -25.88
C VAL A 73 10.16 -0.36 -25.71
N TYR A 74 9.17 0.12 -24.95
CA TYR A 74 9.02 1.55 -24.64
C TYR A 74 9.84 1.92 -23.40
N LEU A 75 10.68 2.94 -23.53
CA LEU A 75 11.56 3.43 -22.48
C LEU A 75 11.30 4.92 -22.21
N LYS A 76 11.20 5.28 -20.93
CA LYS A 76 11.20 6.67 -20.49
C LYS A 76 12.59 7.26 -20.67
N VAL A 77 12.67 8.47 -21.23
CA VAL A 77 13.92 9.21 -21.40
C VAL A 77 14.02 10.26 -20.30
N ASN A 78 15.09 10.21 -19.50
CA ASN A 78 15.39 11.24 -18.51
C ASN A 78 16.84 11.71 -18.69
N GLY A 79 17.03 12.77 -19.48
CA GLY A 79 18.35 13.19 -19.95
C GLY A 79 18.99 12.11 -20.83
N THR A 80 20.11 11.55 -20.36
CA THR A 80 20.79 10.41 -21.02
C THR A 80 20.34 9.05 -20.47
N ALA A 81 19.60 9.01 -19.36
CA ALA A 81 19.14 7.77 -18.75
C ALA A 81 17.88 7.24 -19.45
N LEU A 82 17.81 5.93 -19.58
CA LEU A 82 16.66 5.18 -20.10
C LEU A 82 16.14 4.24 -19.02
N SER A 83 14.84 4.23 -18.79
CA SER A 83 14.20 3.28 -17.88
C SER A 83 12.98 2.64 -18.51
N LEU A 84 12.68 1.39 -18.14
CA LEU A 84 11.50 0.69 -18.61
C LEU A 84 10.25 1.50 -18.26
N TRP A 85 9.39 1.71 -19.25
CA TRP A 85 8.09 2.32 -19.00
C TRP A 85 7.09 1.25 -18.57
N ASN A 86 6.84 1.17 -17.26
CA ASN A 86 5.68 0.47 -16.73
C ASN A 86 4.47 1.41 -16.80
N PHE A 87 3.50 1.12 -17.66
CA PHE A 87 2.26 1.89 -17.75
C PHE A 87 1.14 1.10 -17.07
N ASP A 88 0.24 1.83 -16.41
CA ASP A 88 -0.93 1.25 -15.76
C ASP A 88 -2.18 1.58 -16.58
N GLY A 89 -2.97 0.57 -16.94
CA GLY A 89 -4.26 0.74 -17.61
C GLY A 89 -4.32 0.23 -19.05
N PRO A 90 -5.46 0.45 -19.75
CA PRO A 90 -5.74 -0.15 -21.06
C PRO A 90 -5.12 0.61 -22.24
N ALA A 91 -4.43 1.73 -22.00
CA ALA A 91 -3.81 2.55 -23.03
C ALA A 91 -2.49 3.18 -22.53
N LEU A 92 -1.57 3.40 -23.46
CA LEU A 92 -0.40 4.23 -23.26
C LEU A 92 -0.76 5.68 -23.56
N GLU A 93 -0.47 6.58 -22.62
CA GLU A 93 -0.85 7.99 -22.72
C GLU A 93 0.38 8.91 -22.68
N TRP A 94 0.36 9.91 -23.57
CA TRP A 94 1.36 10.96 -23.67
C TRP A 94 0.69 12.31 -23.53
N ASP A 95 0.87 12.93 -22.36
CA ASP A 95 0.40 14.29 -22.05
C ASP A 95 1.42 15.37 -22.46
N LYS A 96 1.09 16.63 -22.19
CA LYS A 96 1.89 17.82 -22.51
C LYS A 96 3.34 17.80 -22.01
N ASP A 97 3.62 17.02 -20.95
CA ASP A 97 4.95 16.87 -20.35
C ASP A 97 5.60 15.52 -20.68
N ALA A 98 4.92 14.67 -21.48
CA ALA A 98 5.48 13.43 -21.97
C ALA A 98 6.55 13.79 -23.01
N GLY A 99 7.79 13.93 -22.51
CA GLY A 99 8.96 14.16 -23.33
C GLY A 99 9.19 13.03 -24.33
N GLU A 100 10.42 12.92 -24.81
CA GLU A 100 10.77 11.86 -25.74
C GLU A 100 10.52 10.48 -25.11
N THR A 101 9.89 9.58 -25.87
CA THR A 101 9.84 8.15 -25.54
C THR A 101 10.81 7.43 -26.46
N ALA A 102 11.68 6.61 -25.89
CA ALA A 102 12.56 5.76 -26.68
C ALA A 102 11.86 4.43 -27.01
N LEU A 103 12.05 3.99 -28.25
CA LEU A 103 11.62 2.71 -28.80
C LEU A 103 12.88 1.87 -29.02
N LEU A 104 12.93 0.71 -28.38
CA LEU A 104 14.05 -0.22 -28.50
C LEU A 104 13.59 -1.52 -29.17
N CYS A 105 14.26 -1.88 -30.27
CA CYS A 105 14.13 -3.17 -30.94
C CYS A 105 15.29 -4.08 -30.53
N SER A 106 15.20 -4.74 -29.38
CA SER A 106 16.27 -5.59 -28.87
C SER A 106 16.50 -6.86 -29.71
N GLY A 107 17.70 -7.42 -29.62
CA GLY A 107 18.16 -8.54 -30.45
C GLY A 107 19.10 -8.10 -31.57
N THR A 108 20.05 -8.98 -31.91
CA THR A 108 21.11 -8.69 -32.89
C THR A 108 20.51 -8.39 -34.28
N GLY A 109 20.77 -7.18 -34.79
CA GLY A 109 20.30 -6.74 -36.11
C GLY A 109 18.80 -6.40 -36.17
N ASN A 110 18.10 -6.41 -35.04
CA ASN A 110 16.72 -5.95 -34.97
C ASN A 110 16.68 -4.41 -34.95
N VAL A 111 15.78 -3.82 -35.73
CA VAL A 111 15.67 -2.37 -35.93
C VAL A 111 14.22 -1.96 -36.06
N LEU A 112 13.92 -0.71 -35.70
CA LEU A 112 12.61 -0.12 -35.98
C LEU A 112 12.52 0.12 -37.49
N GLU A 113 11.49 -0.41 -38.15
CA GLU A 113 11.37 -0.31 -39.61
C GLU A 113 11.34 1.14 -40.11
N LYS A 114 10.74 2.04 -39.31
CA LYS A 114 10.55 3.45 -39.67
C LYS A 114 11.84 4.29 -39.65
N SER A 115 12.84 3.91 -38.85
CA SER A 115 14.10 4.65 -38.68
C SER A 115 15.34 3.84 -39.05
N THR A 116 15.21 2.52 -39.26
CA THR A 116 16.31 1.56 -39.46
C THR A 116 17.33 1.51 -38.31
N LYS A 117 16.98 2.06 -37.14
CA LYS A 117 17.83 2.09 -35.94
C LYS A 117 17.29 1.15 -34.87
N GLN A 118 18.21 0.57 -34.09
CA GLN A 118 17.87 -0.29 -32.96
C GLN A 118 17.20 0.48 -31.82
N LEU A 119 17.66 1.71 -31.56
CA LEU A 119 17.09 2.64 -30.58
C LEU A 119 16.68 3.93 -31.29
N THR A 120 15.41 4.29 -31.18
CA THR A 120 14.83 5.47 -31.84
C THR A 120 13.98 6.23 -30.84
N LYS A 121 13.90 7.56 -30.96
CA LYS A 121 13.02 8.36 -30.11
C LYS A 121 11.79 8.84 -30.88
N LYS A 122 10.67 8.90 -30.18
CA LYS A 122 9.41 9.47 -30.67
C LYS A 122 8.88 10.56 -29.75
N THR A 123 8.16 11.52 -30.31
CA THR A 123 7.41 12.53 -29.56
C THR A 123 5.95 12.54 -30.01
N CYS A 124 5.04 12.87 -29.08
CA CYS A 124 3.62 12.92 -29.41
C CYS A 124 3.33 14.05 -30.41
N SER A 125 2.57 13.71 -31.47
CA SER A 125 2.06 14.68 -32.45
C SER A 125 0.57 14.93 -32.18
N LYS A 126 -0.31 13.95 -32.37
CA LYS A 126 -1.74 14.03 -32.02
C LYS A 126 -2.41 12.67 -32.11
N GLY A 127 -3.26 12.33 -31.15
CA GLY A 127 -4.06 11.10 -31.17
C GLY A 127 -3.18 9.84 -31.16
N THR A 128 -3.08 9.13 -32.29
CA THR A 128 -2.19 7.98 -32.45
C THR A 128 -0.94 8.28 -33.26
N VAL A 129 -0.73 9.55 -33.63
CA VAL A 129 0.38 9.99 -34.49
C VAL A 129 1.54 10.51 -33.65
N PHE A 130 2.74 10.05 -33.98
CA PHE A 130 4.00 10.42 -33.35
C PHE A 130 5.00 10.93 -34.37
N LYS A 131 5.88 11.83 -33.95
CA LYS A 131 7.06 12.24 -34.73
C LYS A 131 8.22 11.32 -34.44
N VAL A 132 8.77 10.72 -35.49
CA VAL A 132 9.96 9.87 -35.47
C VAL A 132 10.93 10.40 -36.50
N GLU A 133 12.14 10.76 -36.05
CA GLU A 133 13.17 11.41 -36.90
C GLU A 133 12.64 12.65 -37.66
N GLY A 134 11.68 13.36 -37.06
CA GLY A 134 11.06 14.55 -37.65
C GLY A 134 9.88 14.30 -38.59
N ALA A 135 9.56 13.04 -38.92
CA ALA A 135 8.42 12.68 -39.75
C ALA A 135 7.26 12.10 -38.91
N ASP A 136 6.02 12.40 -39.30
CA ASP A 136 4.84 11.80 -38.66
C ASP A 136 4.69 10.32 -39.03
N ALA A 137 4.31 9.52 -38.04
CA ALA A 137 4.08 8.09 -38.13
C ALA A 137 2.93 7.67 -37.21
N GLU A 138 2.06 6.78 -37.68
CA GLU A 138 1.00 6.18 -36.86
C GLU A 138 1.59 5.14 -35.90
N ALA A 139 1.04 5.06 -34.68
CA ALA A 139 1.49 4.12 -33.66
C ALA A 139 1.56 2.67 -34.14
N LYS A 140 0.55 2.24 -34.91
CA LYS A 140 0.45 0.89 -35.50
C LYS A 140 1.55 0.56 -36.53
N ASP A 141 2.25 1.57 -37.03
CA ASP A 141 3.32 1.40 -38.02
C ASP A 141 4.71 1.42 -37.36
N LEU A 142 4.80 1.73 -36.06
CA LEU A 142 6.05 1.80 -35.29
C LEU A 142 6.46 0.41 -34.78
N LYS A 143 6.76 -0.50 -35.70
CA LYS A 143 7.13 -1.88 -35.40
C LYS A 143 8.62 -2.18 -35.61
N CYS A 144 9.11 -3.13 -34.83
CA CYS A 144 10.42 -3.74 -35.05
C CYS A 144 10.36 -4.73 -36.21
N LYS A 145 11.50 -4.91 -36.88
CA LYS A 145 11.66 -5.90 -37.95
C LYS A 145 11.33 -7.32 -37.44
N GLU A 146 11.86 -7.67 -36.27
CA GLU A 146 11.63 -8.95 -35.60
C GLU A 146 11.03 -8.71 -34.21
N ALA A 147 10.39 -9.74 -33.63
CA ALA A 147 9.94 -9.68 -32.25
C ALA A 147 11.13 -9.37 -31.31
N VAL A 148 10.91 -8.48 -30.35
CA VAL A 148 11.93 -8.13 -29.36
C VAL A 148 12.32 -9.37 -28.54
N VAL A 149 13.61 -9.64 -28.45
CA VAL A 149 14.18 -10.71 -27.63
C VAL A 149 15.00 -10.13 -26.50
N GLY A 150 15.15 -10.86 -25.39
CA GLY A 150 16.09 -10.47 -24.35
C GLY A 150 17.53 -10.58 -24.88
N ASP A 151 18.35 -9.55 -24.68
CA ASP A 151 19.80 -9.68 -24.81
C ASP A 151 20.36 -10.11 -23.46
N ILE A 152 21.12 -11.21 -23.44
CA ILE A 152 21.81 -11.68 -22.24
C ILE A 152 23.07 -10.82 -22.07
N LEU A 153 22.97 -9.77 -21.25
CA LEU A 153 24.13 -9.06 -20.74
C LEU A 153 24.72 -9.90 -19.61
N ALA A 154 25.86 -10.54 -19.87
CA ALA A 154 26.66 -11.16 -18.82
C ALA A 154 27.27 -10.04 -17.97
N THR A 155 26.68 -9.77 -16.81
CA THR A 155 27.15 -8.79 -15.84
C THR A 155 27.85 -9.50 -14.68
N THR A 156 28.85 -8.84 -14.09
CA THR A 156 29.48 -9.27 -12.81
C THR A 156 28.68 -8.79 -11.59
N GLU A 157 27.72 -7.89 -11.79
CA GLU A 157 26.75 -7.46 -10.78
C GLU A 157 25.58 -8.44 -10.76
N TYR A 158 25.24 -8.89 -9.56
CA TYR A 158 24.07 -9.75 -9.36
C TYR A 158 22.82 -8.87 -9.31
N CYS A 159 21.84 -9.12 -10.19
CA CYS A 159 20.55 -8.40 -10.20
C CYS A 159 19.71 -8.65 -8.92
N ALA A 160 20.11 -9.64 -8.12
CA ALA A 160 19.69 -9.86 -6.75
C ALA A 160 20.93 -10.34 -6.00
N VAL A 161 21.23 -9.72 -4.85
CA VAL A 161 22.21 -10.29 -3.93
C VAL A 161 21.76 -11.73 -3.67
N THR A 162 22.65 -12.72 -3.73
CA THR A 162 22.39 -14.09 -3.25
C THR A 162 22.27 -14.11 -1.73
N ASP A 163 21.59 -13.12 -1.17
CA ASP A 163 21.08 -13.16 0.17
C ASP A 163 19.99 -14.22 0.11
N THR A 164 20.27 -15.37 0.72
CA THR A 164 19.31 -16.44 0.88
C THR A 164 17.99 -15.83 1.35
N THR A 165 16.87 -16.16 0.71
CA THR A 165 15.53 -15.93 1.29
C THR A 165 15.60 -16.26 2.79
N GLY A 166 15.38 -15.27 3.66
CA GLY A 166 15.70 -15.43 5.09
C GLY A 166 16.24 -14.19 5.80
N THR A 167 16.90 -13.27 5.09
CA THR A 167 17.52 -12.09 5.72
C THR A 167 16.50 -10.99 5.99
N TRP A 168 16.33 -10.65 7.27
CA TRP A 168 15.38 -9.66 7.76
C TRP A 168 15.91 -8.22 7.60
N ARG A 169 15.01 -7.29 7.30
CA ARG A 169 15.30 -5.86 7.07
C ARG A 169 14.36 -5.01 7.91
N LYS A 170 14.85 -3.85 8.36
CA LYS A 170 14.05 -2.83 9.07
C LYS A 170 14.13 -1.50 8.33
N SER A 171 13.02 -0.77 8.28
CA SER A 171 13.01 0.61 7.81
C SER A 171 13.42 1.58 8.92
N ALA A 172 13.44 2.88 8.59
CA ALA A 172 13.68 3.96 9.55
C ALA A 172 12.59 4.09 10.64
N LEU A 173 11.49 3.33 10.55
CA LEU A 173 10.47 3.26 11.62
C LEU A 173 11.01 2.62 12.90
N PHE A 174 12.00 1.73 12.80
CA PHE A 174 12.66 1.13 13.95
C PHE A 174 13.83 2.02 14.40
N THR A 175 13.63 2.74 15.51
CA THR A 175 14.70 3.55 16.14
C THR A 175 15.70 2.68 16.90
N GLU A 176 16.87 3.22 17.26
CA GLU A 176 17.86 2.52 18.08
C GLU A 176 17.32 2.00 19.43
N ALA A 177 16.26 2.64 19.96
CA ALA A 177 15.61 2.21 21.21
C ALA A 177 14.85 0.89 21.06
N VAL A 178 14.49 0.49 19.83
CA VAL A 178 13.78 -0.75 19.51
C VAL A 178 14.46 -1.39 18.31
N ASN A 179 15.52 -2.15 18.57
CA ASN A 179 16.27 -2.84 17.52
C ASN A 179 15.77 -4.31 17.36
N PRO A 180 14.89 -4.61 16.39
CA PRO A 180 14.30 -5.94 16.28
C PRO A 180 15.29 -7.04 15.90
N ASP A 181 16.49 -6.71 15.41
CA ASP A 181 17.54 -7.69 15.10
C ASP A 181 18.02 -8.48 16.31
N THR A 182 17.95 -7.88 17.51
CA THR A 182 18.46 -8.50 18.75
C THR A 182 17.34 -9.01 19.65
N LEU A 183 16.13 -8.44 19.54
CA LEU A 183 15.04 -8.69 20.49
C LEU A 183 14.46 -10.11 20.42
N TYR A 184 14.52 -10.75 19.27
CA TYR A 184 14.04 -12.12 19.09
C TYR A 184 15.02 -13.19 19.62
N GLY A 185 16.20 -12.81 20.12
CA GLY A 185 17.11 -13.76 20.76
C GLY A 185 16.53 -14.28 22.09
N GLN A 186 16.63 -15.59 22.33
CA GLN A 186 16.08 -16.23 23.55
C GLN A 186 16.65 -15.63 24.84
N ALA A 187 17.92 -15.22 24.86
CA ALA A 187 18.52 -14.57 26.03
C ALA A 187 17.87 -13.21 26.33
N GLN A 188 17.61 -12.41 25.29
CA GLN A 188 16.92 -11.12 25.39
C GLN A 188 15.47 -11.31 25.79
N GLN A 189 14.78 -12.29 25.21
CA GLN A 189 13.42 -12.65 25.61
C GLN A 189 13.36 -13.10 27.07
N LEU A 190 14.30 -13.94 27.53
CA LEU A 190 14.34 -14.38 28.92
C LEU A 190 14.57 -13.20 29.87
N ALA A 191 15.49 -12.30 29.54
CA ALA A 191 15.72 -11.09 30.33
C ALA A 191 14.45 -10.22 30.39
N ARG A 192 13.82 -9.97 29.24
CA ARG A 192 12.59 -9.17 29.15
C ARG A 192 11.42 -9.80 29.91
N MET A 193 11.24 -11.11 29.79
CA MET A 193 10.21 -11.86 30.51
C MET A 193 10.47 -11.90 32.02
N THR A 194 11.74 -11.89 32.44
CA THR A 194 12.10 -11.76 33.86
C THR A 194 11.68 -10.41 34.42
N GLU A 195 11.90 -9.32 33.66
CA GLU A 195 11.44 -7.99 34.04
C GLU A 195 9.91 -7.90 34.13
N LEU A 196 9.21 -8.44 33.11
CA LEU A 196 7.76 -8.37 33.03
C LEU A 196 7.07 -9.24 34.09
N LEU A 197 7.55 -10.47 34.30
CA LEU A 197 6.88 -11.45 35.14
C LEU A 197 7.47 -11.58 36.56
N GLY A 198 8.49 -10.78 36.87
CA GLY A 198 9.02 -10.54 38.21
C GLY A 198 10.16 -11.46 38.67
N THR A 199 10.29 -12.67 38.12
CA THR A 199 11.41 -13.58 38.47
C THR A 199 11.89 -14.41 37.28
N ALA A 200 13.18 -14.75 37.28
CA ALA A 200 13.79 -15.56 36.22
C ALA A 200 13.22 -16.99 36.20
N ASP A 201 12.94 -17.59 37.36
CA ASP A 201 12.40 -18.95 37.43
C ASP A 201 10.97 -19.04 36.89
N HIS A 202 10.19 -17.98 37.05
CA HIS A 202 8.86 -17.91 36.44
C HIS A 202 8.94 -17.62 34.93
N ALA A 203 9.86 -16.76 34.49
CA ALA A 203 10.10 -16.50 33.06
C ALA A 203 10.55 -17.75 32.28
N LYS A 204 11.39 -18.60 32.88
CA LYS A 204 11.86 -19.88 32.30
C LYS A 204 10.74 -20.90 32.05
N LYS A 205 9.54 -20.69 32.58
CA LYS A 205 8.37 -21.52 32.23
C LYS A 205 7.86 -21.25 30.82
N TYR A 206 8.14 -20.05 30.29
CA TYR A 206 7.68 -19.58 28.99
C TYR A 206 8.81 -19.51 27.97
N ILE A 207 10.02 -19.12 28.40
CA ILE A 207 11.20 -19.08 27.53
C ILE A 207 12.08 -20.30 27.82
N THR A 208 12.09 -21.24 26.89
CA THR A 208 12.89 -22.47 26.92
C THR A 208 13.61 -22.66 25.59
N ASP A 209 14.42 -23.72 25.47
CA ASP A 209 15.10 -24.06 24.21
C ASP A 209 14.11 -24.31 23.05
N THR A 210 12.87 -24.70 23.37
CA THR A 210 11.81 -24.99 22.38
C THR A 210 10.67 -23.98 22.38
N GLN A 211 10.50 -23.20 23.46
CA GLN A 211 9.44 -22.20 23.60
C GLN A 211 10.04 -20.81 23.59
N TYR A 212 9.76 -20.05 22.53
CA TYR A 212 10.19 -18.67 22.39
C TYR A 212 9.37 -18.00 21.29
N LEU A 213 9.40 -16.66 21.27
CA LEU A 213 8.77 -15.86 20.25
C LEU A 213 9.66 -15.83 18.99
N VAL A 214 9.03 -16.01 17.84
CA VAL A 214 9.66 -15.92 16.52
C VAL A 214 9.05 -14.77 15.74
N LYS A 215 9.73 -14.42 14.64
CA LYS A 215 9.29 -13.42 13.67
C LYS A 215 8.19 -14.03 12.82
N GLY A 216 6.96 -13.98 13.33
CA GLY A 216 5.77 -14.46 12.65
C GLY A 216 5.43 -13.52 11.50
N HIS A 217 5.49 -14.01 10.27
CA HIS A 217 5.13 -13.19 9.12
C HIS A 217 3.64 -12.88 9.16
N VAL A 218 3.29 -11.61 8.91
CA VAL A 218 1.91 -11.22 8.63
C VAL A 218 1.60 -11.67 7.20
N THR A 219 2.34 -11.16 6.21
CA THR A 219 2.33 -11.70 4.84
C THR A 219 3.39 -12.78 4.69
N PRO A 220 3.03 -14.07 4.56
CA PRO A 220 4.00 -15.14 4.58
C PRO A 220 4.77 -15.23 3.26
N ILE A 221 6.01 -15.72 3.37
CA ILE A 221 6.87 -15.99 2.21
C ILE A 221 6.18 -16.90 1.18
N GLY A 222 5.41 -17.88 1.64
CA GLY A 222 4.77 -18.89 0.78
C GLY A 222 3.72 -18.32 -0.19
N ASP A 223 3.22 -17.11 0.06
CA ASP A 223 2.25 -16.44 -0.82
C ASP A 223 2.94 -15.68 -1.97
N GLY A 224 4.28 -15.55 -1.92
CA GLY A 224 5.08 -14.92 -2.97
C GLY A 224 5.41 -15.87 -4.12
N ILE A 225 4.85 -15.59 -5.32
CA ILE A 225 5.14 -16.32 -6.55
C ILE A 225 6.56 -16.02 -7.07
N PHE A 226 6.96 -14.75 -7.01
CA PHE A 226 8.29 -14.31 -7.43
C PHE A 226 9.22 -14.18 -6.23
N HIS A 227 10.52 -14.45 -6.45
CA HIS A 227 11.53 -14.24 -5.41
C HIS A 227 11.51 -12.81 -4.85
N THR A 228 11.29 -11.79 -5.70
CA THR A 228 11.18 -10.40 -5.23
C THR A 228 10.03 -10.20 -4.24
N TRP A 229 8.91 -10.91 -4.41
CA TRP A 229 7.77 -10.86 -3.49
C TRP A 229 8.09 -11.60 -2.19
N GLN A 230 8.75 -12.77 -2.29
CA GLN A 230 9.25 -13.50 -1.13
C GLN A 230 10.23 -12.64 -0.33
N HIS A 231 11.15 -11.92 -0.97
CA HIS A 231 12.07 -11.00 -0.29
C HIS A 231 11.35 -9.82 0.37
N ALA A 232 10.25 -9.34 -0.22
CA ALA A 232 9.45 -8.27 0.37
C ALA A 232 8.75 -8.70 1.67
N SER A 233 8.60 -10.01 1.93
CA SER A 233 8.02 -10.49 3.19
C SER A 233 8.97 -10.35 4.39
N PHE A 234 10.29 -10.27 4.15
CA PHE A 234 11.33 -10.23 5.20
C PHE A 234 11.60 -8.83 5.75
N TYR A 235 10.57 -8.00 5.87
CA TYR A 235 10.62 -6.73 6.58
C TYR A 235 10.03 -6.89 7.98
N TYR A 236 10.67 -6.35 9.01
CA TYR A 236 10.15 -6.42 10.39
C TYR A 236 8.79 -5.75 10.55
N GLU A 237 8.47 -4.80 9.67
CA GLU A 237 7.13 -4.18 9.56
C GLU A 237 6.05 -5.19 9.16
N ASN A 238 6.44 -6.26 8.47
CA ASN A 238 5.58 -7.37 8.09
C ASN A 238 5.68 -8.55 9.08
N ALA A 239 6.22 -8.33 10.28
CA ALA A 239 6.31 -9.35 11.31
C ALA A 239 5.73 -8.92 12.64
N VAL A 240 5.13 -9.90 13.31
CA VAL A 240 4.65 -9.78 14.69
C VAL A 240 5.23 -10.91 15.53
N PRO A 241 5.46 -10.71 16.84
CA PRO A 241 5.95 -11.78 17.68
C PRO A 241 4.90 -12.88 17.81
N GLN A 242 5.23 -14.09 17.37
CA GLN A 242 4.38 -15.26 17.55
C GLN A 242 5.12 -16.33 18.33
N TRP A 243 4.44 -17.06 19.21
CA TRP A 243 5.05 -18.25 19.81
C TRP A 243 5.41 -19.24 18.71
N LYS A 244 6.64 -19.77 18.75
CA LYS A 244 7.16 -20.68 17.73
C LYS A 244 6.18 -21.80 17.38
N ASP A 245 5.62 -22.46 18.38
CA ASP A 245 4.70 -23.58 18.19
C ASP A 245 3.35 -23.15 17.59
N VAL A 246 2.94 -21.89 17.78
CA VAL A 246 1.75 -21.32 17.13
C VAL A 246 2.05 -21.00 15.67
N ASN A 247 3.15 -20.29 15.41
CA ASN A 247 3.61 -19.91 14.07
C ASN A 247 3.83 -21.14 13.19
N GLU A 248 4.55 -22.14 13.69
CA GLU A 248 4.84 -23.39 12.96
C GLU A 248 3.70 -24.43 13.04
N GLY A 249 2.70 -24.17 13.89
CA GLY A 249 1.54 -25.01 14.09
C GLY A 249 0.35 -24.58 13.24
N ASN A 250 -0.74 -24.17 13.90
CA ASN A 250 -1.99 -23.90 13.22
C ASN A 250 -1.97 -22.59 12.43
N TRP A 251 -1.11 -21.61 12.75
CA TRP A 251 -0.98 -20.42 11.91
C TRP A 251 -0.44 -20.78 10.53
N LYS A 252 0.66 -21.55 10.45
CA LYS A 252 1.16 -22.11 9.19
C LYS A 252 0.10 -22.93 8.45
N ARG A 253 -0.70 -23.74 9.16
CA ARG A 253 -1.80 -24.50 8.55
C ARG A 253 -2.84 -23.60 7.90
N VAL A 254 -3.22 -22.49 8.53
CA VAL A 254 -4.13 -21.49 7.93
C VAL A 254 -3.52 -20.87 6.66
N GLU A 255 -2.21 -20.60 6.66
CA GLU A 255 -1.50 -20.11 5.47
C GLU A 255 -1.50 -21.16 4.33
N GLU A 256 -1.27 -22.43 4.64
CA GLU A 256 -1.34 -23.54 3.68
C GLU A 256 -2.76 -23.69 3.10
N LEU A 257 -3.79 -23.71 3.96
CA LEU A 257 -5.19 -23.77 3.54
C LEU A 257 -5.58 -22.60 2.63
N THR A 258 -5.04 -21.41 2.88
CA THR A 258 -5.27 -20.23 2.04
C THR A 258 -4.78 -20.45 0.60
N ARG A 259 -3.59 -21.03 0.44
CA ARG A 259 -3.03 -21.34 -0.88
C ARG A 259 -3.78 -22.49 -1.55
N ASP A 260 -4.12 -23.52 -0.77
CA ASP A 260 -4.86 -24.69 -1.28
C ASP A 260 -6.23 -24.29 -1.82
N ILE A 261 -6.97 -23.41 -1.12
CA ILE A 261 -8.28 -22.97 -1.61
C ILE A 261 -8.17 -22.06 -2.83
N ALA A 262 -7.18 -21.16 -2.88
CA ALA A 262 -6.94 -20.32 -4.06
C ALA A 262 -6.67 -21.18 -5.30
N ALA A 263 -5.82 -22.21 -5.14
CA ALA A 263 -5.54 -23.17 -6.20
C ALA A 263 -6.77 -24.01 -6.59
N HIS A 264 -7.54 -24.49 -5.61
CA HIS A 264 -8.73 -25.30 -5.84
C HIS A 264 -9.83 -24.51 -6.58
N LEU A 265 -10.05 -23.25 -6.20
CA LEU A 265 -11.01 -22.37 -6.87
C LEU A 265 -10.51 -21.91 -8.25
N ASN A 266 -9.19 -21.95 -8.48
CA ASN A 266 -8.53 -21.38 -9.64
C ASN A 266 -8.91 -19.90 -9.83
N GLU A 267 -8.79 -19.14 -8.74
CA GLU A 267 -9.21 -17.74 -8.60
C GLU A 267 -8.19 -16.95 -7.77
N ASP A 268 -8.10 -15.65 -8.05
CA ASP A 268 -7.40 -14.71 -7.18
C ASP A 268 -8.27 -14.41 -5.95
N LEU A 269 -7.70 -14.57 -4.75
CA LEU A 269 -8.36 -14.25 -3.50
C LEU A 269 -7.82 -12.94 -2.93
N ILE A 270 -8.72 -12.10 -2.43
CA ILE A 270 -8.34 -10.97 -1.58
C ILE A 270 -8.06 -11.51 -0.19
N VAL A 271 -6.83 -11.33 0.28
CA VAL A 271 -6.39 -11.73 1.62
C VAL A 271 -6.15 -10.48 2.46
N LEU A 272 -6.89 -10.36 3.56
CA LEU A 272 -6.66 -9.35 4.59
C LEU A 272 -6.21 -10.05 5.86
N GLN A 273 -5.28 -9.46 6.59
CA GLN A 273 -4.72 -10.12 7.76
C GLN A 273 -4.16 -9.08 8.73
N GLY A 274 -4.06 -9.47 9.99
CA GLY A 274 -3.56 -8.60 11.03
C GLY A 274 -3.59 -9.28 12.38
N THR A 275 -3.55 -8.46 13.42
CA THR A 275 -3.54 -8.91 14.81
C THR A 275 -4.57 -8.17 15.63
N ARG A 276 -4.87 -8.69 16.83
CA ARG A 276 -5.75 -8.04 17.80
C ARG A 276 -5.35 -8.33 19.23
N GLY A 277 -5.37 -7.29 20.06
CA GLY A 277 -5.09 -7.36 21.49
C GLY A 277 -3.62 -7.67 21.80
N VAL A 278 -3.25 -7.56 23.07
CA VAL A 278 -1.91 -7.86 23.56
C VAL A 278 -1.99 -9.12 24.41
N LEU A 279 -1.08 -10.08 24.17
CA LEU A 279 -0.95 -11.28 24.98
C LEU A 279 -0.57 -10.87 26.41
N GLU A 280 -1.27 -11.42 27.39
CA GLU A 280 -0.91 -11.27 28.80
C GLU A 280 -0.52 -12.62 29.40
N LEU A 281 0.47 -12.62 30.28
CA LEU A 281 0.90 -13.80 31.04
C LEU A 281 0.87 -13.49 32.53
N PRO A 282 0.58 -14.48 33.41
CA PRO A 282 0.46 -14.23 34.83
C PRO A 282 1.83 -13.86 35.42
N HIS A 283 1.87 -12.76 36.16
CA HIS A 283 3.02 -12.37 36.97
C HIS A 283 3.33 -13.44 38.03
N ALA A 284 4.58 -13.52 38.53
CA ALA A 284 4.99 -14.52 39.53
C ALA A 284 4.18 -14.47 40.84
N THR A 285 3.50 -13.36 41.12
CA THR A 285 2.59 -13.22 42.26
C THR A 285 1.21 -13.86 42.04
N GLY A 286 0.87 -14.25 40.81
CA GLY A 286 -0.35 -14.98 40.45
C GLY A 286 -1.64 -14.15 40.32
N SER A 287 -1.72 -12.96 40.91
CA SER A 287 -2.94 -12.13 40.91
C SER A 287 -3.00 -11.07 39.80
N VAL A 288 -1.94 -10.93 39.00
CA VAL A 288 -1.82 -9.88 37.98
C VAL A 288 -1.47 -10.52 36.65
N MET A 289 -2.23 -10.18 35.61
CA MET A 289 -1.89 -10.49 34.23
C MET A 289 -1.04 -9.35 33.67
N THR A 290 0.07 -9.69 33.02
CA THR A 290 1.05 -8.72 32.53
C THR A 290 1.13 -8.78 31.00
N PRO A 291 0.89 -7.66 30.30
CA PRO A 291 1.08 -7.57 28.86
C PRO A 291 2.52 -7.86 28.45
N VAL A 292 2.68 -8.66 27.40
CA VAL A 292 3.98 -9.10 26.92
C VAL A 292 4.47 -8.21 25.78
N THR A 293 5.69 -7.70 25.91
CA THR A 293 6.39 -6.94 24.87
C THR A 293 7.83 -7.43 24.72
N LEU A 294 8.40 -7.30 23.52
CA LEU A 294 9.81 -7.65 23.29
C LEU A 294 10.79 -6.59 23.81
N ALA A 295 10.38 -5.32 23.90
CA ALA A 295 11.19 -4.25 24.47
C ALA A 295 10.35 -3.34 25.38
N SER A 296 11.01 -2.59 26.26
CA SER A 296 10.37 -1.57 27.11
C SER A 296 9.77 -0.43 26.29
N ALA A 297 10.40 -0.10 25.16
CA ALA A 297 9.96 0.93 24.22
C ALA A 297 9.07 0.41 23.08
N GLY A 298 8.68 -0.87 23.07
CA GLY A 298 7.67 -1.37 22.13
C GLY A 298 7.83 -2.81 21.63
N ILE A 299 7.10 -3.10 20.55
CA ILE A 299 6.78 -4.42 19.97
C ILE A 299 5.97 -5.27 20.96
N GLU A 300 4.67 -5.06 20.92
CA GLU A 300 3.69 -5.87 21.64
C GLU A 300 3.57 -7.25 21.02
N VAL A 301 3.42 -8.27 21.86
CA VAL A 301 3.09 -9.62 21.41
C VAL A 301 1.58 -9.68 21.24
N PRO A 302 1.05 -9.86 20.01
CA PRO A 302 -0.38 -9.90 19.80
C PRO A 302 -1.02 -11.10 20.50
N LEU A 303 -2.24 -10.96 21.02
CA LEU A 303 -3.01 -12.08 21.55
C LEU A 303 -3.62 -12.92 20.42
N TRP A 304 -4.13 -12.26 19.39
CA TRP A 304 -4.77 -12.90 18.25
C TRP A 304 -4.06 -12.53 16.94
N SER A 305 -3.94 -13.51 16.06
CA SER A 305 -3.68 -13.31 14.63
C SER A 305 -4.94 -13.68 13.85
N TRP A 306 -5.30 -12.90 12.85
CA TRP A 306 -6.48 -13.18 12.02
C TRP A 306 -6.17 -13.03 10.53
N LYS A 307 -6.87 -13.79 9.69
CA LYS A 307 -6.77 -13.81 8.23
C LYS A 307 -8.14 -13.97 7.61
N VAL A 308 -8.58 -12.99 6.83
CA VAL A 308 -9.80 -13.00 6.03
C VAL A 308 -9.45 -13.37 4.60
N LEU A 309 -10.16 -14.35 4.05
CA LEU A 309 -10.12 -14.72 2.63
C LEU A 309 -11.43 -14.28 1.98
N LYS A 310 -11.35 -13.59 0.84
CA LYS A 310 -12.50 -13.14 0.06
C LYS A 310 -12.34 -13.57 -1.40
N SER A 311 -13.29 -14.38 -1.89
CA SER A 311 -13.49 -14.58 -3.33
C SER A 311 -14.50 -13.54 -3.82
N GLU A 312 -14.07 -12.71 -4.77
CA GLU A 312 -14.97 -11.76 -5.43
C GLU A 312 -15.96 -12.48 -6.33
N LYS A 313 -15.52 -13.53 -7.03
CA LYS A 313 -16.34 -14.30 -7.98
C LYS A 313 -17.48 -15.05 -7.30
N LEU A 314 -17.23 -15.66 -6.14
CA LEU A 314 -18.28 -16.32 -5.35
C LEU A 314 -19.05 -15.34 -4.46
N ASN A 315 -18.58 -14.10 -4.36
CA ASN A 315 -19.01 -13.13 -3.36
C ASN A 315 -19.05 -13.73 -1.93
N ALA A 316 -18.08 -14.57 -1.59
CA ALA A 316 -18.02 -15.30 -0.33
C ALA A 316 -16.71 -15.00 0.41
N GLY A 317 -16.73 -15.03 1.74
CA GLY A 317 -15.54 -14.85 2.54
C GLY A 317 -15.58 -15.63 3.84
N ILE A 318 -14.41 -15.92 4.38
CA ILE A 318 -14.21 -16.62 5.64
C ILE A 318 -13.04 -15.97 6.37
N ALA A 319 -13.11 -15.86 7.68
CA ALA A 319 -12.00 -15.38 8.48
C ALA A 319 -11.51 -16.47 9.42
N PHE A 320 -10.20 -16.67 9.49
CA PHE A 320 -9.54 -17.52 10.47
C PHE A 320 -8.96 -16.66 11.57
N VAL A 321 -9.11 -17.09 12.81
CA VAL A 321 -8.56 -16.43 13.99
C VAL A 321 -7.76 -17.46 14.78
N THR A 322 -6.52 -17.16 15.11
CA THR A 322 -5.59 -18.03 15.84
C THR A 322 -5.10 -17.34 17.11
N LEU A 323 -5.21 -18.04 18.23
CA LEU A 323 -4.71 -17.62 19.53
C LEU A 323 -3.19 -17.77 19.59
N ASN A 324 -2.50 -16.68 19.88
CA ASN A 324 -1.06 -16.66 20.10
C ASN A 324 -0.72 -16.90 21.59
N ASN A 325 -1.27 -17.96 22.17
CA ASN A 325 -1.01 -18.36 23.55
C ASN A 325 -1.06 -19.89 23.69
N PRO A 326 0.10 -20.58 23.60
CA PRO A 326 0.17 -22.02 23.71
C PRO A 326 0.00 -22.57 25.13
N TYR A 327 -0.07 -21.68 26.13
CA TYR A 327 -0.21 -22.01 27.54
C TYR A 327 -1.66 -22.00 28.02
N GLU A 328 -2.57 -21.47 27.20
CA GLU A 328 -3.98 -21.45 27.49
C GLU A 328 -4.59 -22.86 27.33
N THR A 329 -5.66 -23.13 28.07
CA THR A 329 -6.40 -24.40 27.98
C THR A 329 -7.90 -24.21 27.78
N LYS A 330 -8.39 -22.97 28.00
CA LYS A 330 -9.78 -22.60 27.77
C LYS A 330 -9.88 -21.12 27.39
N LEU A 331 -10.94 -20.76 26.68
CA LEU A 331 -11.23 -19.37 26.37
C LEU A 331 -12.58 -18.98 26.94
N GLU A 332 -12.64 -17.80 27.56
CA GLU A 332 -13.90 -17.24 28.07
C GLU A 332 -14.68 -16.49 26.98
N GLN A 333 -13.96 -15.90 26.01
CA GLN A 333 -14.56 -15.13 24.93
C GLN A 333 -13.80 -15.33 23.61
N LEU A 334 -14.56 -15.56 22.54
CA LEU A 334 -14.08 -15.53 21.16
C LEU A 334 -14.39 -14.18 20.52
N LEU A 335 -13.63 -13.81 19.49
CA LEU A 335 -13.87 -12.58 18.72
C LEU A 335 -15.15 -12.64 17.87
N CYS A 336 -15.70 -13.84 17.65
CA CYS A 336 -16.90 -14.11 16.86
C CYS A 336 -17.42 -15.53 17.22
N GLU A 337 -18.59 -15.92 16.70
CA GLU A 337 -19.05 -17.31 16.73
C GLU A 337 -18.16 -18.23 15.86
N ASN A 338 -17.76 -19.39 16.38
CA ASN A 338 -16.99 -20.37 15.61
C ASN A 338 -17.88 -21.12 14.61
N ILE A 339 -17.70 -20.82 13.33
CA ILE A 339 -18.47 -21.41 12.22
C ILE A 339 -17.66 -22.44 11.40
N CYS A 340 -16.47 -22.88 11.84
CA CYS A 340 -15.62 -23.77 11.02
C CYS A 340 -16.36 -25.04 10.57
N GLN A 341 -17.06 -25.71 11.48
CA GLN A 341 -17.78 -26.94 11.17
C GLN A 341 -18.92 -26.71 10.18
N GLN A 342 -19.68 -25.62 10.37
CA GLN A 342 -20.83 -25.26 9.53
C GLN A 342 -20.41 -24.93 8.09
N THR A 343 -19.20 -24.40 7.93
CA THR A 343 -18.66 -23.91 6.66
C THR A 343 -17.69 -24.89 6.00
N GLY A 344 -17.44 -26.06 6.60
CA GLY A 344 -16.54 -27.08 6.05
C GLY A 344 -15.04 -26.79 6.24
N TRP A 345 -14.69 -25.78 7.04
CA TRP A 345 -13.31 -25.36 7.34
C TRP A 345 -12.75 -25.97 8.63
N SER A 346 -13.44 -26.93 9.23
CA SER A 346 -12.99 -27.60 10.45
C SER A 346 -11.73 -28.43 10.20
N ASP A 347 -10.72 -28.23 11.04
CA ASP A 347 -9.56 -29.10 11.16
C ASP A 347 -9.44 -29.60 12.61
N SER A 348 -9.18 -30.89 12.80
CA SER A 348 -9.00 -31.49 14.12
C SER A 348 -7.85 -30.87 14.94
N GLN A 349 -6.85 -30.29 14.28
CA GLN A 349 -5.72 -29.64 14.93
C GLN A 349 -6.07 -28.26 15.47
N PHE A 350 -7.12 -27.61 14.96
CA PHE A 350 -7.50 -26.25 15.35
C PHE A 350 -7.86 -26.12 16.83
N THR A 351 -8.27 -27.20 17.51
CA THR A 351 -8.54 -27.18 18.94
C THR A 351 -7.30 -27.38 19.82
N ASP A 352 -6.12 -27.63 19.24
CA ASP A 352 -4.87 -27.79 19.97
C ASP A 352 -4.25 -26.43 20.32
N TYR A 353 -4.47 -26.01 21.58
CA TYR A 353 -3.92 -24.75 22.10
C TYR A 353 -2.41 -24.66 21.96
N LYS A 354 -1.67 -25.77 22.14
CA LYS A 354 -0.19 -25.75 22.06
C LYS A 354 0.31 -25.37 20.68
N LYS A 355 -0.47 -25.68 19.64
CA LYS A 355 -0.20 -25.30 18.24
C LYS A 355 -0.90 -24.00 17.83
N GLY A 356 -1.57 -23.34 18.77
CA GLY A 356 -2.42 -22.16 18.54
C GLY A 356 -3.87 -22.57 18.30
N PHE A 357 -4.75 -22.30 19.25
CA PHE A 357 -6.18 -22.53 19.05
C PHE A 357 -6.69 -21.68 17.88
N THR A 358 -7.30 -22.31 16.89
CA THR A 358 -7.79 -21.66 15.66
C THR A 358 -9.28 -21.89 15.49
N TYR A 359 -9.98 -20.90 14.96
CA TYR A 359 -11.40 -21.03 14.62
C TYR A 359 -11.77 -20.09 13.48
N CYS A 360 -12.99 -20.24 12.97
CA CYS A 360 -13.47 -19.58 11.77
C CYS A 360 -14.63 -18.63 12.12
N CYS A 361 -14.66 -17.48 11.47
CA CYS A 361 -15.63 -16.42 11.64
C CYS A 361 -16.27 -16.05 10.31
N ASP A 362 -17.52 -15.56 10.37
CA ASP A 362 -18.02 -14.67 9.32
C ASP A 362 -17.20 -13.37 9.38
N PRO A 363 -16.56 -12.93 8.28
CA PRO A 363 -15.77 -11.70 8.27
C PRO A 363 -16.53 -10.47 8.75
N ASN A 364 -17.86 -10.40 8.56
CA ASN A 364 -18.68 -9.27 8.99
C ASN A 364 -18.92 -9.24 10.51
N MET A 365 -18.74 -10.37 11.17
CA MET A 365 -18.94 -10.54 12.62
C MET A 365 -17.61 -10.54 13.38
N LEU A 366 -16.48 -10.45 12.66
CA LEU A 366 -15.16 -10.38 13.27
C LEU A 366 -15.00 -9.02 13.95
N LEU A 367 -15.07 -9.03 15.28
CA LEU A 367 -14.74 -7.85 16.07
C LEU A 367 -13.23 -7.62 15.94
N LEU A 368 -12.82 -6.51 15.34
CA LEU A 368 -11.44 -6.06 15.26
C LEU A 368 -11.11 -5.01 16.32
#